data_AF-L8GLB4-F1
#
_entry.id   AF-L8GLB4-F1
#
_cell.length_a   1.000
_cell.length_b   1.000
_cell.length_c   1.000
_cell.angle_alpha   90.00
_cell.angle_beta   90.00
_cell.angle_gamma   90.00
#
_symmetry.space_group_name_H-M   'P 1'
#
loop_
_entity.id
_entity.type
_entity.pdbx_description
1 polymer ?
#
loop_
_entity_poly.entity_id
_entity_poly.type
_entity_poly.pdbx_seq_one_letter_code
_entity_poly.pdbx_strand_id
1 'polypeptide(L)'
;MFAPAQIAFHLTQIEFQLFSEIPQREYLHNAWSKKGGEAKKLGKLIERFNAVSFWAVTSILTHGHSTKKRSPMLALFIAVADSCLKLQNYQSAMQIFSALNMSPVQRLKDEWKALPKRSQQIYADLQVFFASENNFRNYRNVIRTVAAPAIPLLSMILSDLTMIEENDNNIDIKDSPAVTIEAGAASGTEEKLIHFEKMTMIYETLSVLKRCFEVSYSEAMIESIAAGEGTKGEGTTEELQWMLKVLPRLPEKELYEFKGDSKKKVVKELKKAYKTVAKERKKA
;
A
#
# COMPACT_ATOMS: atom_id res chain seq x y z
N MET A 1 -15.58 3.49 17.91
CA MET A 1 -14.58 3.68 16.82
C MET A 1 -13.31 2.93 17.25
N PHE A 2 -12.59 2.24 16.36
CA PHE A 2 -11.38 1.48 16.75
C PHE A 2 -10.19 2.41 16.99
N ALA A 3 -9.24 2.02 17.83
CA ALA A 3 -8.03 2.81 18.06
C ALA A 3 -7.12 2.80 16.82
N PRO A 4 -6.39 3.90 16.51
CA PRO A 4 -5.51 3.97 15.32
C PRO A 4 -4.50 2.81 15.24
N ALA A 5 -3.84 2.50 16.36
CA ALA A 5 -2.87 1.41 16.44
C ALA A 5 -3.48 0.03 16.18
N GLN A 6 -4.73 -0.21 16.61
CA GLN A 6 -5.42 -1.48 16.32
C GLN A 6 -5.71 -1.63 14.82
N ILE A 7 -6.13 -0.54 14.16
CA ILE A 7 -6.35 -0.55 12.71
C ILE A 7 -5.01 -0.80 11.98
N ALA A 8 -3.97 -0.06 12.35
CA ALA A 8 -2.64 -0.19 11.76
C ALA A 8 -2.04 -1.59 11.96
N PHE A 9 -2.26 -2.20 13.13
CA PHE A 9 -1.86 -3.57 13.40
C PHE A 9 -2.50 -4.56 12.42
N HIS A 10 -3.83 -4.59 12.33
CA HIS A 10 -4.50 -5.57 11.48
C HIS A 10 -4.27 -5.32 9.99
N LEU A 11 -4.10 -4.06 9.58
CA LEU A 11 -3.55 -3.73 8.26
C LEU A 11 -2.20 -4.44 8.09
N THR A 12 -1.24 -4.18 8.97
CA THR A 12 0.10 -4.78 8.94
C THR A 12 0.07 -6.31 8.85
N GLN A 13 -0.77 -6.99 9.62
CA GLN A 13 -0.92 -8.46 9.52
C GLN A 13 -1.36 -8.91 8.12
N ILE A 14 -2.40 -8.27 7.58
CA ILE A 14 -2.95 -8.65 6.28
C ILE A 14 -1.95 -8.33 5.16
N GLU A 15 -1.35 -7.14 5.18
CA GLU A 15 -0.35 -6.75 4.19
C GLU A 15 0.88 -7.66 4.26
N PHE A 16 1.40 -7.96 5.46
CA PHE A 16 2.56 -8.83 5.63
C PHE A 16 2.29 -10.22 5.06
N GLN A 17 1.11 -10.80 5.35
CA GLN A 17 0.71 -12.09 4.80
C GLN A 17 0.66 -12.04 3.26
N LEU A 18 -0.01 -11.03 2.69
CA LEU A 18 -0.18 -10.94 1.25
C LEU A 18 1.15 -10.76 0.51
N PHE A 19 2.08 -9.96 1.05
CA PHE A 19 3.42 -9.83 0.48
C PHE A 19 4.21 -11.14 0.56
N SER A 20 4.17 -11.82 1.71
CA SER A 20 4.90 -13.08 1.94
C SER A 20 4.45 -14.20 1.00
N GLU A 21 3.22 -14.13 0.50
CA GLU A 21 2.68 -15.12 -0.44
C GLU A 21 3.15 -14.90 -1.88
N ILE A 22 3.74 -13.76 -2.25
CA ILE A 22 4.10 -13.44 -3.63
C ILE A 22 5.38 -14.19 -4.02
N PRO A 23 5.33 -15.06 -5.04
CA PRO A 23 6.51 -15.78 -5.48
C PRO A 23 7.41 -14.85 -6.32
N GLN A 24 8.73 -15.03 -6.19
CA GLN A 24 9.73 -14.20 -6.85
C GLN A 24 9.49 -14.02 -8.36
N ARG A 25 9.03 -15.08 -9.05
CA ARG A 25 8.72 -15.04 -10.49
C ARG A 25 7.73 -13.94 -10.89
N GLU A 26 6.82 -13.53 -10.01
CA GLU A 26 5.85 -12.47 -10.32
C GLU A 26 6.53 -11.09 -10.40
N TYR A 27 7.69 -10.92 -9.76
CA TYR A 27 8.51 -9.70 -9.82
C TYR A 27 9.49 -9.68 -11.00
N LEU A 28 9.54 -10.71 -11.83
CA LEU A 28 10.47 -10.80 -12.94
C LEU A 28 9.76 -10.54 -14.27
N HIS A 29 10.53 -10.08 -15.25
CA HIS A 29 10.12 -9.86 -16.62
C HIS A 29 8.90 -8.93 -16.76
N ASN A 30 8.76 -7.95 -15.86
CA ASN A 30 7.62 -7.03 -15.82
C ASN A 30 6.27 -7.77 -15.87
N ALA A 31 6.18 -8.95 -15.24
CA ALA A 31 5.00 -9.84 -15.33
C ALA A 31 3.70 -9.17 -14.88
N TRP A 32 3.77 -8.14 -14.02
CA TRP A 32 2.62 -7.35 -13.58
C TRP A 32 2.07 -6.40 -14.65
N SER A 33 2.87 -6.00 -15.64
CA SER A 33 2.47 -5.12 -16.74
C SER A 33 1.97 -5.89 -17.97
N LYS A 34 2.21 -7.21 -18.02
CA LYS A 34 1.84 -8.04 -19.17
C LYS A 34 0.36 -8.44 -19.16
N LYS A 35 -0.26 -8.37 -20.34
CA LYS A 35 -1.61 -8.90 -20.57
C LYS A 35 -1.55 -10.43 -20.55
N GLY A 36 -1.99 -11.05 -19.46
CA GLY A 36 -1.92 -12.51 -19.32
C GLY A 36 -2.12 -13.02 -17.89
N GLY A 37 -2.05 -12.14 -16.89
CA GLY A 37 -2.29 -12.52 -15.49
C GLY A 37 -1.18 -13.41 -14.93
N GLU A 38 0.05 -13.23 -15.39
CA GLU A 38 1.24 -13.95 -14.90
C GLU A 38 1.57 -13.58 -13.44
N ALA A 39 1.18 -12.38 -13.00
CA ALA A 39 1.43 -11.83 -11.67
C ALA A 39 0.14 -11.65 -10.84
N LYS A 40 -0.58 -12.74 -10.58
CA LYS A 40 -1.90 -12.69 -9.92
C LYS A 40 -1.83 -12.18 -8.49
N LYS A 41 -0.81 -12.56 -7.70
CA LYS A 41 -0.71 -12.15 -6.30
C LYS A 41 -0.25 -10.71 -6.18
N LEU A 42 0.66 -10.27 -7.05
CA LEU A 42 0.98 -8.84 -7.19
C LEU A 42 -0.25 -8.02 -7.58
N GLY A 43 -1.02 -8.49 -8.58
CA GLY A 43 -2.28 -7.86 -8.97
C GLY A 43 -3.24 -7.69 -7.80
N LYS A 44 -3.43 -8.73 -6.98
CA LYS A 44 -4.25 -8.65 -5.76
C LYS A 44 -3.74 -7.60 -4.77
N LEU A 45 -2.44 -7.47 -4.61
CA LEU A 45 -1.85 -6.48 -3.68
C LEU A 45 -2.01 -5.05 -4.20
N ILE A 46 -1.92 -4.85 -5.52
CA ILE A 46 -2.23 -3.57 -6.19
C ILE A 46 -3.71 -3.21 -6.03
N GLU A 47 -4.62 -4.16 -6.28
CA GLU A 47 -6.06 -3.95 -6.07
C GLU A 47 -6.37 -3.61 -4.61
N ARG A 48 -5.71 -4.30 -3.68
CA ARG A 48 -5.86 -4.04 -2.25
C ARG A 48 -5.37 -2.65 -1.87
N PHE A 49 -4.28 -2.15 -2.45
CA PHE A 49 -3.80 -0.80 -2.21
C PHE A 49 -4.90 0.24 -2.49
N ASN A 50 -5.56 0.11 -3.64
CA ASN A 50 -6.67 0.98 -4.02
C ASN A 50 -7.88 0.76 -3.09
N ALA A 51 -8.19 -0.49 -2.74
CA ALA A 51 -9.30 -0.81 -1.85
C ALA A 51 -9.16 -0.18 -0.46
N VAL A 52 -7.97 -0.23 0.15
CA VAL A 52 -7.70 0.40 1.46
C VAL A 52 -7.81 1.92 1.34
N SER A 53 -7.23 2.49 0.29
CA SER A 53 -7.29 3.93 0.05
C SER A 53 -8.74 4.43 -0.08
N PHE A 54 -9.54 3.75 -0.90
CA PHE A 54 -10.94 4.09 -1.13
C PHE A 54 -11.83 3.82 0.10
N TRP A 55 -11.51 2.79 0.89
CA TRP A 55 -12.16 2.55 2.18
C TRP A 55 -11.93 3.72 3.15
N ALA A 56 -10.69 4.23 3.24
CA ALA A 56 -10.38 5.38 4.07
C ALA A 56 -11.14 6.65 3.60
N VAL A 57 -11.13 6.95 2.30
CA VAL A 57 -11.90 8.07 1.75
C VAL A 57 -13.40 7.89 2.02
N THR A 58 -13.95 6.71 1.77
CA THR A 58 -15.37 6.40 2.03
C THR A 58 -15.73 6.63 3.49
N SER A 59 -14.88 6.14 4.39
CA SER A 59 -15.07 6.26 5.83
C SER A 59 -15.09 7.73 6.25
N ILE A 60 -14.19 8.57 5.75
CA ILE A 60 -14.16 10.02 6.01
C ILE A 60 -15.42 10.71 5.46
N LEU A 61 -15.74 10.47 4.20
CA LEU A 61 -16.83 11.17 3.50
C LEU A 61 -18.21 10.85 4.05
N THR A 62 -18.41 9.63 4.56
CA THR A 62 -19.71 9.15 5.02
C THR A 62 -19.91 9.24 6.53
N HIS A 63 -18.89 9.65 7.30
CA HIS A 63 -18.96 9.80 8.75
C HIS A 63 -19.68 11.10 9.17
N GLY A 64 -20.97 11.18 8.87
CA GLY A 64 -21.81 12.34 9.15
C GLY A 64 -21.59 13.51 8.18
N HIS A 65 -22.28 14.61 8.44
CA HIS A 65 -22.29 15.79 7.55
C HIS A 65 -21.68 17.03 8.18
N SER A 66 -21.47 17.02 9.49
CA SER A 66 -20.88 18.14 10.21
C SER A 66 -19.38 17.96 10.37
N THR A 67 -18.66 19.08 10.37
CA THR A 67 -17.23 19.15 10.68
C THR A 67 -16.91 18.47 12.02
N LYS A 68 -17.78 18.63 13.02
CA LYS A 68 -17.66 17.98 14.35
C LYS A 68 -17.61 16.46 14.30
N LYS A 69 -18.18 15.82 13.28
CA LYS A 69 -18.13 14.36 13.09
C LYS A 69 -17.00 13.95 12.14
N ARG A 70 -16.84 14.64 11.00
CA ARG A 70 -15.86 14.26 9.98
C ARG A 70 -14.41 14.60 10.34
N SER A 71 -14.15 15.70 11.05
CA SER A 71 -12.78 16.08 11.42
C SER A 71 -12.12 15.05 12.36
N PRO A 72 -12.80 14.47 13.38
CA PRO A 72 -12.27 13.33 14.12
C PRO A 72 -11.96 12.10 13.27
N MET A 73 -12.77 11.80 12.24
CA MET A 73 -12.50 10.68 11.33
C MET A 73 -11.26 10.96 10.46
N LEU A 74 -11.08 12.18 10.00
CA LEU A 74 -9.87 12.60 9.30
C LEU A 74 -8.63 12.47 10.19
N ALA A 75 -8.72 12.94 11.44
CA ALA A 75 -7.66 12.81 12.44
C ALA A 75 -7.32 11.35 12.75
N LEU A 76 -8.32 10.46 12.80
CA LEU A 76 -8.12 9.02 12.97
C LEU A 76 -7.23 8.46 11.86
N PHE A 77 -7.54 8.71 10.59
CA PHE A 77 -6.75 8.16 9.48
C PHE A 77 -5.34 8.74 9.42
N ILE A 78 -5.14 10.01 9.79
CA ILE A 78 -3.79 10.57 9.95
C ILE A 78 -3.02 9.80 11.02
N ALA A 79 -3.64 9.51 12.17
CA ALA A 79 -3.02 8.73 13.23
C ALA A 79 -2.74 7.28 12.79
N VAL A 80 -3.65 6.64 12.03
CA VAL A 80 -3.44 5.29 11.50
C VAL A 80 -2.20 5.24 10.59
N ALA A 81 -2.01 6.24 9.72
CA ALA A 81 -0.83 6.31 8.87
C ALA A 81 0.47 6.44 9.67
N ASP A 82 0.46 7.23 10.75
CA ASP A 82 1.59 7.37 11.69
C ASP A 82 1.87 6.06 12.44
N SER A 83 0.84 5.38 12.95
CA SER A 83 1.00 4.07 13.58
C SER A 83 1.56 3.03 12.59
N CYS A 84 1.16 3.06 11.32
CA CYS A 84 1.74 2.22 10.28
C CYS A 84 3.24 2.51 10.06
N LEU A 85 3.67 3.77 10.08
CA LEU A 85 5.10 4.12 9.99
C LEU A 85 5.89 3.59 11.20
N LYS A 86 5.33 3.66 12.41
CA LYS A 86 5.95 3.09 13.63
C LYS A 86 6.08 1.57 13.57
N LEU A 87 5.12 0.91 12.92
CA LEU A 87 5.16 -0.52 12.61
C LEU A 87 6.07 -0.86 11.42
N GLN A 88 6.76 0.12 10.83
CA GLN A 88 7.56 -0.06 9.60
C GLN A 88 6.74 -0.65 8.44
N ASN A 89 5.42 -0.43 8.47
CA ASN A 89 4.50 -0.78 7.40
C ASN A 89 4.31 0.42 6.48
N TYR A 90 5.28 0.61 5.59
CA TYR A 90 5.29 1.73 4.66
C TYR A 90 4.17 1.61 3.62
N GLN A 91 3.82 0.39 3.21
CA GLN A 91 2.73 0.14 2.27
C GLN A 91 1.41 0.73 2.77
N SER A 92 0.97 0.36 3.98
CA SER A 92 -0.34 0.82 4.48
C SER A 92 -0.30 2.28 4.92
N ALA A 93 0.83 2.77 5.41
CA ALA A 93 1.03 4.20 5.63
C ALA A 93 0.80 4.99 4.33
N MET A 94 1.35 4.53 3.21
CA MET A 94 1.18 5.16 1.89
C MET A 94 -0.23 5.00 1.32
N GLN A 95 -0.92 3.88 1.57
CA GLN A 95 -2.34 3.71 1.19
C GLN A 95 -3.20 4.78 1.85
N ILE A 96 -3.04 4.96 3.17
CA ILE A 96 -3.81 5.95 3.92
C ILE A 96 -3.37 7.38 3.54
N PHE A 97 -2.07 7.65 3.40
CA PHE A 97 -1.58 8.94 2.95
C PHE A 97 -2.11 9.29 1.55
N SER A 98 -2.14 8.33 0.63
CA SER A 98 -2.70 8.51 -0.71
C SER A 98 -4.19 8.86 -0.63
N ALA A 99 -4.97 8.16 0.20
CA ALA A 99 -6.38 8.48 0.46
C ALA A 99 -6.58 9.92 0.96
N LEU A 100 -5.75 10.36 1.90
CA LEU A 100 -5.80 11.72 2.45
C LEU A 100 -5.51 12.78 1.39
N ASN A 101 -4.66 12.49 0.40
CA ASN A 101 -4.32 13.40 -0.70
C ASN A 101 -5.31 13.36 -1.88
N MET A 102 -6.27 12.44 -1.90
CA MET A 102 -7.28 12.42 -2.96
C MET A 102 -8.16 13.68 -2.89
N SER A 103 -8.52 14.21 -4.07
CA SER A 103 -9.38 15.40 -4.22
C SER A 103 -10.64 15.39 -3.32
N PRO A 104 -11.35 14.26 -3.13
CA PRO A 104 -12.51 14.21 -2.24
C PRO A 104 -12.25 14.52 -0.78
N VAL A 105 -11.06 14.21 -0.27
CA VAL A 105 -10.65 14.53 1.09
C VAL A 105 -10.03 15.92 1.15
N GLN A 106 -9.18 16.29 0.19
CA GLN A 106 -8.49 17.59 0.15
C GLN A 106 -9.43 18.80 0.01
N ARG A 107 -10.64 18.61 -0.54
CA ARG A 107 -11.66 19.66 -0.62
C ARG A 107 -12.39 19.95 0.71
N LEU A 108 -12.23 19.12 1.74
CA LEU A 108 -12.88 19.26 3.05
C LEU A 108 -12.23 20.36 3.91
N LYS A 109 -12.19 21.59 3.41
CA LYS A 109 -11.38 22.68 4.00
C LYS A 109 -11.71 22.96 5.47
N ASP A 110 -12.98 22.86 5.84
CA ASP A 110 -13.41 23.09 7.23
C ASP A 110 -12.94 21.96 8.16
N GLU A 111 -12.98 20.71 7.72
CA GLU A 111 -12.47 19.56 8.47
C GLU A 111 -10.96 19.65 8.70
N TRP A 112 -10.19 20.04 7.66
CA TRP A 112 -8.74 20.24 7.76
C TRP A 112 -8.39 21.36 8.74
N LYS A 113 -9.11 22.49 8.68
CA LYS A 113 -8.92 23.61 9.62
C LYS A 113 -9.28 23.24 11.07
N ALA A 114 -10.26 22.35 11.25
CA ALA A 114 -10.71 21.90 12.57
C ALA A 114 -9.80 20.82 13.20
N LEU A 115 -8.79 20.32 12.49
CA LEU A 115 -7.88 19.31 13.03
C LEU A 115 -7.09 19.84 14.24
N PRO A 116 -6.83 19.02 15.27
CA PRO A 116 -5.88 19.35 16.32
C PRO A 116 -4.48 19.62 15.75
N LYS A 117 -3.73 20.54 16.35
CA LYS A 117 -2.35 20.88 15.93
C LYS A 117 -1.46 19.64 15.77
N ARG A 118 -1.57 18.67 16.68
CA ARG A 118 -0.83 17.40 16.61
C ARG A 118 -1.13 16.62 15.32
N SER A 119 -2.40 16.50 14.93
CA SER A 119 -2.77 15.82 13.68
C SER A 119 -2.29 16.57 12.44
N GLN A 120 -2.30 17.91 12.48
CA GLN A 120 -1.75 18.72 11.39
C GLN A 120 -0.23 18.49 11.23
N GLN A 121 0.51 18.43 12.35
CA GLN A 121 1.94 18.15 12.34
C GLN A 121 2.24 16.75 11.79
N ILE A 122 1.55 15.72 12.29
CA ILE A 122 1.72 14.35 11.80
C ILE A 122 1.46 14.28 10.27
N TYR A 123 0.43 14.97 9.79
CA TYR A 123 0.17 15.03 8.35
C TYR A 123 1.30 15.71 7.57
N ALA A 124 1.84 16.81 8.08
CA ALA A 124 3.00 17.47 7.47
C ALA A 124 4.24 16.54 7.46
N ASP A 125 4.48 15.79 8.53
CA ASP A 125 5.57 14.83 8.62
C ASP A 125 5.41 13.69 7.59
N LEU A 126 4.17 13.21 7.38
CA LEU A 126 3.84 12.24 6.32
C LEU A 126 4.14 12.80 4.92
N GLN A 127 3.82 14.09 4.68
CA GLN A 127 4.14 14.74 3.40
C GLN A 127 5.64 14.81 3.15
N VAL A 128 6.44 15.10 4.19
CA VAL A 128 7.91 15.08 4.09
C VAL A 128 8.43 13.66 3.87
N PHE A 129 7.89 12.66 4.57
CA PHE A 129 8.35 11.28 4.46
C PHE A 129 8.10 10.68 3.06
N PHE A 130 6.90 10.90 2.51
CA PHE A 130 6.48 10.42 1.19
C PHE A 130 6.64 11.44 0.06
N ALA A 131 7.47 12.45 0.28
CA ALA A 131 7.73 13.51 -0.70
C ALA A 131 8.33 12.89 -1.98
N SER A 132 7.82 13.27 -3.15
CA SER A 132 8.21 12.67 -4.44
C SER A 132 9.56 13.18 -4.95
N GLU A 133 10.11 14.21 -4.33
CA GLU A 133 11.39 14.83 -4.65
C GLU A 133 12.51 13.79 -4.66
N ASN A 134 13.33 13.86 -5.72
CA ASN A 134 14.43 12.92 -5.94
C ASN A 134 13.99 11.45 -5.85
N ASN A 135 12.83 11.12 -6.45
CA ASN A 135 12.27 9.77 -6.50
C ASN A 135 12.07 9.15 -5.11
N PHE A 136 11.30 9.83 -4.25
CA PHE A 136 11.01 9.37 -2.88
C PHE A 136 12.25 9.23 -1.99
N ARG A 137 13.18 10.19 -2.05
CA ARG A 137 14.48 10.12 -1.36
C ARG A 137 14.37 9.82 0.13
N ASN A 138 13.43 10.44 0.84
CA ASN A 138 13.27 10.26 2.29
C ASN A 138 12.87 8.82 2.64
N TYR A 139 11.83 8.29 1.98
CA TYR A 139 11.47 6.89 2.09
C TYR A 139 12.62 5.95 1.67
N ARG A 140 13.31 6.24 0.55
CA ARG A 140 14.41 5.40 0.05
C ARG A 140 15.58 5.31 1.03
N ASN A 141 15.93 6.40 1.71
CA ASN A 141 16.97 6.38 2.73
C ASN A 141 16.62 5.44 3.91
N VAL A 142 15.35 5.45 4.31
CA VAL A 142 14.84 4.62 5.40
C VAL A 142 14.81 3.15 4.98
N ILE A 143 14.18 2.83 3.84
CA ILE A 143 14.02 1.43 3.42
C ILE A 143 15.36 0.73 3.17
N ARG A 144 16.43 1.46 2.79
CA ARG A 144 17.77 0.88 2.65
C ARG A 144 18.38 0.39 3.95
N THR A 145 18.02 0.98 5.08
CA THR A 145 18.69 0.71 6.38
C THR A 145 17.77 0.09 7.42
N VAL A 146 16.45 0.06 7.17
CA VAL A 146 15.47 -0.51 8.10
C VAL A 146 15.78 -1.98 8.43
N ALA A 147 15.58 -2.35 9.69
CA ALA A 147 15.66 -3.73 10.15
C ALA A 147 14.31 -4.45 9.93
N ALA A 148 14.32 -5.78 9.92
CA ALA A 148 13.08 -6.55 9.92
C ALA A 148 12.38 -6.49 11.29
N PRO A 149 11.04 -6.62 11.36
CA PRO A 149 10.10 -6.76 10.24
C PRO A 149 9.76 -5.40 9.61
N ALA A 150 9.66 -5.35 8.28
CA ALA A 150 9.20 -4.17 7.55
C ALA A 150 8.32 -4.55 6.34
N ILE A 151 7.44 -3.66 5.90
CA ILE A 151 6.66 -3.82 4.66
C ILE A 151 6.98 -2.66 3.71
N PRO A 152 7.74 -2.91 2.62
CA PRO A 152 8.13 -1.87 1.68
C PRO A 152 6.96 -1.38 0.81
N LEU A 153 7.15 -0.23 0.17
CA LEU A 153 6.29 0.23 -0.91
C LEU A 153 6.47 -0.65 -2.14
N LEU A 154 5.41 -1.40 -2.49
CA LEU A 154 5.42 -2.26 -3.67
C LEU A 154 5.70 -1.45 -4.94
N SER A 155 5.09 -0.28 -5.06
CA SER A 155 5.24 0.59 -6.24
C SER A 155 6.69 1.01 -6.49
N MET A 156 7.48 1.22 -5.45
CA MET A 156 8.90 1.58 -5.59
C MET A 156 9.74 0.40 -6.06
N ILE A 157 9.49 -0.79 -5.51
CA ILE A 157 10.15 -2.02 -5.95
C ILE A 157 9.84 -2.29 -7.43
N LEU A 158 8.56 -2.23 -7.81
CA LEU A 158 8.15 -2.45 -9.20
C LEU A 158 8.72 -1.38 -10.14
N SER A 159 8.75 -0.11 -9.71
CA SER A 159 9.36 0.97 -10.51
C SER A 159 10.85 0.74 -10.74
N ASP A 160 11.59 0.31 -9.72
CA ASP A 160 13.02 0.02 -9.84
C ASP A 160 13.25 -1.17 -10.78
N LEU A 161 12.45 -2.24 -10.66
CA LEU A 161 12.51 -3.40 -11.55
C LEU A 161 12.17 -3.04 -13.00
N THR A 162 11.13 -2.23 -13.23
CA THR A 162 10.80 -1.75 -14.58
C THR A 162 11.95 -0.94 -15.18
N MET A 163 12.56 -0.03 -14.43
CA MET A 163 13.71 0.74 -14.90
C MET A 163 14.90 -0.15 -15.28
N ILE A 164 15.19 -1.19 -14.49
CA ILE A 164 16.25 -2.16 -14.79
C ILE A 164 15.92 -2.97 -16.05
N GLU A 165 14.66 -3.33 -16.22
CA GLU A 165 14.22 -4.16 -17.33
C GLU A 165 14.17 -3.44 -18.67
N GLU A 166 13.69 -2.19 -18.68
CA GLU A 166 13.54 -1.34 -19.87
C GLU A 166 14.85 -0.65 -20.29
N ASN A 167 15.92 -0.76 -19.48
CA ASN A 167 17.20 -0.18 -19.85
C ASN A 167 17.89 -1.01 -20.95
N ASP A 168 17.83 -0.48 -22.18
CA ASP A 168 18.43 -1.06 -23.39
C ASP A 168 19.96 -1.05 -23.38
N ASN A 169 20.62 -0.30 -22.48
CA ASN A 169 22.07 -0.37 -22.32
C ASN A 169 22.53 -1.70 -21.68
N ASN A 170 21.59 -2.55 -21.24
CA ASN A 170 21.85 -3.91 -20.79
C ASN A 170 21.90 -4.93 -21.95
N ILE A 171 22.19 -4.50 -23.18
CA ILE A 171 22.33 -5.36 -24.38
C ILE A 171 23.82 -5.52 -24.73
N ASP A 172 24.37 -6.69 -24.45
CA ASP A 172 25.81 -6.99 -24.58
C ASP A 172 26.16 -7.69 -25.92
N ILE A 173 25.63 -7.20 -27.05
CA ILE A 173 25.88 -7.85 -28.36
C ILE A 173 26.44 -6.89 -29.42
N LYS A 174 26.16 -5.58 -29.38
CA LYS A 174 26.63 -4.68 -30.44
C LYS A 174 28.07 -4.19 -30.27
N ASP A 175 28.58 -4.19 -29.04
CA ASP A 175 29.93 -3.69 -28.72
C ASP A 175 30.88 -4.79 -28.24
N SER A 176 30.42 -6.05 -28.16
CA SER A 176 31.30 -7.18 -27.87
C SER A 176 32.09 -7.52 -29.14
N PRO A 177 33.43 -7.45 -29.13
CA PRO A 177 34.23 -7.79 -30.30
C PRO A 177 33.91 -9.23 -30.67
N ALA A 178 33.37 -9.40 -31.88
CA ALA A 178 32.85 -10.65 -32.42
C ALA A 178 33.53 -11.89 -31.84
N VAL A 179 32.81 -12.64 -31.00
CA VAL A 179 33.10 -14.06 -30.85
C VAL A 179 32.70 -14.69 -32.18
N THR A 180 33.68 -14.83 -33.07
CA THR A 180 33.54 -15.59 -34.31
C THR A 180 33.32 -17.04 -33.92
N ILE A 181 32.06 -17.44 -33.70
CA ILE A 181 31.70 -18.85 -33.60
C ILE A 181 31.96 -19.42 -34.99
N GLU A 182 32.96 -20.31 -35.09
CA GLU A 182 33.31 -20.98 -36.34
C GLU A 182 32.06 -21.57 -36.98
N ALA A 183 31.78 -21.13 -38.20
CA ALA A 183 30.59 -21.47 -38.96
C ALA A 183 30.56 -22.98 -39.22
N GLY A 184 29.83 -23.72 -38.37
CA GLY A 184 29.89 -25.17 -38.38
C GLY A 184 28.73 -25.88 -37.70
N ALA A 185 27.51 -25.33 -37.65
CA ALA A 185 26.27 -26.11 -37.54
C ALA A 185 25.05 -25.17 -37.57
N ALA A 186 23.99 -25.61 -38.26
CA ALA A 186 22.76 -24.88 -38.48
C ALA A 186 21.94 -24.64 -37.20
N SER A 187 21.39 -23.43 -37.05
CA SER A 187 20.05 -23.13 -36.50
C SER A 187 19.95 -21.63 -36.20
N GLY A 188 19.02 -20.92 -36.84
CA GLY A 188 18.80 -19.47 -36.72
C GLY A 188 18.19 -19.03 -35.39
N THR A 189 18.90 -19.23 -34.28
CA THR A 189 18.56 -18.66 -32.98
C THR A 189 19.72 -17.78 -32.54
N GLU A 190 19.56 -16.45 -32.56
CA GLU A 190 20.46 -15.53 -31.85
C GLU A 190 20.55 -15.99 -30.39
N GLU A 191 21.67 -16.60 -29.99
CA GLU A 191 21.96 -16.87 -28.58
C GLU A 191 22.15 -15.53 -27.86
N LYS A 192 21.09 -15.07 -27.20
CA LYS A 192 21.16 -13.91 -26.32
C LYS A 192 21.98 -14.27 -25.09
N LEU A 193 23.16 -13.65 -24.95
CA LEU A 193 23.99 -13.76 -23.76
C LEU A 193 23.24 -13.26 -22.50
N ILE A 194 23.56 -13.83 -21.34
CA ILE A 194 22.98 -13.42 -20.06
C ILE A 194 23.70 -12.17 -19.55
N HIS A 195 22.97 -11.07 -19.34
CA HIS A 195 23.52 -9.83 -18.79
C HIS A 195 23.65 -9.89 -17.26
N PHE A 196 24.80 -10.34 -16.75
CA PHE A 196 25.01 -10.56 -15.31
C PHE A 196 24.81 -9.31 -14.44
N GLU A 197 25.24 -8.13 -14.90
CA GLU A 197 25.05 -6.89 -14.13
C GLU A 197 23.57 -6.55 -13.93
N LYS A 198 22.74 -6.84 -14.94
CA LYS A 198 21.28 -6.66 -14.85
C LYS A 198 20.70 -7.63 -13.83
N MET A 199 21.18 -8.87 -13.81
CA MET A 199 20.77 -9.86 -12.82
C MET A 199 21.18 -9.45 -11.40
N THR A 200 22.37 -8.87 -11.22
CA THR A 200 22.83 -8.30 -9.95
C THR A 200 21.90 -7.18 -9.48
N MET A 201 21.57 -6.21 -10.34
CA MET A 201 20.65 -5.12 -9.99
C MET A 201 19.25 -5.63 -9.61
N ILE A 202 18.71 -6.62 -10.33
CA ILE A 202 17.44 -7.26 -9.99
C ILE A 202 17.55 -7.95 -8.63
N TYR A 203 18.63 -8.70 -8.40
CA TYR A 203 18.87 -9.38 -7.13
C TYR A 203 18.93 -8.40 -5.97
N GLU A 204 19.68 -7.31 -6.11
CA GLU A 204 19.78 -6.26 -5.09
C GLU A 204 18.42 -5.65 -4.77
N THR A 205 17.62 -5.35 -5.80
CA THR A 205 16.27 -4.81 -5.64
C THR A 205 15.37 -5.79 -4.87
N LEU A 206 15.41 -7.08 -5.21
CA LEU A 206 14.62 -8.12 -4.54
C LEU A 206 15.17 -8.51 -3.16
N SER A 207 16.46 -8.27 -2.90
CA SER A 207 17.08 -8.52 -1.59
C SER A 207 16.48 -7.63 -0.50
N VAL A 208 15.96 -6.45 -0.87
CA VAL A 208 15.21 -5.58 0.03
C VAL A 208 13.98 -6.31 0.58
N LEU A 209 13.22 -7.00 -0.27
CA LEU A 209 12.09 -7.82 0.18
C LEU A 209 12.59 -8.90 1.14
N LYS A 210 13.58 -9.69 0.73
CA LYS A 210 14.11 -10.78 1.58
C LYS A 210 14.42 -10.28 2.99
N ARG A 211 15.21 -9.20 3.10
CA ARG A 211 15.57 -8.58 4.40
C ARG A 211 14.34 -8.10 5.17
N CYS A 212 13.41 -7.39 4.53
CA CYS A 212 12.23 -6.85 5.21
C CYS A 212 11.35 -7.95 5.82
N PHE A 213 11.31 -9.14 5.21
CA PHE A 213 10.50 -10.29 5.61
C PHE A 213 11.29 -11.37 6.37
N GLU A 214 12.54 -11.10 6.78
CA GLU A 214 13.37 -12.05 7.56
C GLU A 214 12.79 -12.36 8.95
N VAL A 215 12.08 -11.41 9.53
CA VAL A 215 11.41 -11.53 10.83
C VAL A 215 9.92 -11.34 10.61
N SER A 216 9.11 -12.16 11.29
CA SER A 216 7.65 -12.00 11.32
C SER A 216 7.23 -11.00 12.39
N TYR A 217 6.16 -10.26 12.13
CA TYR A 217 5.49 -9.45 13.16
C TYR A 217 4.94 -10.34 14.28
N SER A 218 5.35 -10.05 15.53
CA SER A 218 4.83 -10.74 16.72
C SER A 218 3.75 -9.92 17.42
N GLU A 219 2.78 -10.58 18.06
CA GLU A 219 1.71 -9.90 18.80
C GLU A 219 2.27 -8.94 19.87
N ALA A 220 3.35 -9.32 20.56
CA ALA A 220 4.01 -8.46 21.55
C ALA A 220 4.63 -7.17 20.96
N MET A 221 5.23 -7.24 19.77
CA MET A 221 5.78 -6.06 19.08
C MET A 221 4.67 -5.05 18.77
N ILE A 222 3.54 -5.58 18.34
CA ILE A 222 2.35 -4.82 18.01
C ILE A 222 1.72 -4.19 19.25
N GLU A 223 1.55 -4.97 20.32
CA GLU A 223 0.98 -4.49 21.59
C GLU A 223 1.84 -3.38 22.19
N SER A 224 3.16 -3.45 22.07
CA SER A 224 4.06 -2.39 22.56
C SER A 224 3.82 -1.04 21.87
N ILE A 225 3.55 -1.05 20.57
CA ILE A 225 3.25 0.15 19.77
C ILE A 225 1.83 0.64 20.07
N ALA A 226 0.87 -0.29 20.24
CA ALA A 226 -0.50 0.03 20.59
C ALA A 226 -0.66 0.54 22.04
N ALA A 227 0.17 0.09 22.98
CA ALA A 227 0.15 0.54 24.36
C ALA A 227 0.54 2.02 24.51
N GLY A 228 1.34 2.56 23.58
CA GLY A 228 1.66 3.99 23.51
C GLY A 228 0.52 4.88 22.99
N GLU A 229 -0.52 4.30 22.40
CA GLU A 229 -1.61 5.01 21.73
C GLU A 229 -2.96 4.54 22.28
N GLY A 230 -3.47 5.24 23.30
CA GLY A 230 -4.69 4.96 24.08
C GLY A 230 -5.68 3.91 23.52
N THR A 231 -5.93 2.89 24.33
CA THR A 231 -6.68 1.65 24.01
C THR A 231 -8.20 1.78 23.89
N LYS A 232 -8.77 2.99 23.85
CA LYS A 232 -10.23 3.18 23.91
C LYS A 232 -10.90 3.01 22.54
N GLY A 233 -10.91 1.77 22.05
CA GLY A 233 -11.80 1.33 20.98
C GLY A 233 -13.05 0.62 21.53
N GLU A 234 -14.22 0.86 20.95
CA GLU A 234 -15.49 0.24 21.40
C GLU A 234 -15.85 -1.06 20.65
N GLY A 235 -15.14 -1.41 19.58
CA GLY A 235 -15.45 -2.59 18.74
C GLY A 235 -14.55 -3.78 19.03
N THR A 236 -15.00 -4.99 18.69
CA THR A 236 -14.22 -6.22 18.94
C THR A 236 -13.11 -6.41 17.91
N THR A 237 -12.07 -7.16 18.27
CA THR A 237 -10.95 -7.50 17.36
C THR A 237 -11.45 -8.20 16.09
N GLU A 238 -12.44 -9.10 16.22
CA GLU A 238 -13.01 -9.85 15.10
C GLU A 238 -13.78 -8.93 14.14
N GLU A 239 -14.47 -7.91 14.67
CA GLU A 239 -15.16 -6.91 13.85
C GLU A 239 -14.18 -6.12 13.00
N LEU A 240 -13.06 -5.72 13.59
CA LEU A 240 -12.00 -4.98 12.91
C LEU A 240 -11.32 -5.83 11.83
N GLN A 241 -10.91 -7.04 12.17
CA GLN A 241 -10.32 -7.99 11.21
C GLN A 241 -11.24 -8.22 10.02
N TRP A 242 -12.53 -8.41 10.27
CA TRP A 242 -13.51 -8.62 9.22
C TRP A 242 -13.67 -7.37 8.33
N MET A 243 -13.81 -6.18 8.93
CA MET A 243 -13.91 -4.92 8.21
C MET A 243 -12.71 -4.70 7.28
N LEU A 244 -11.50 -4.99 7.74
CA LEU A 244 -10.26 -4.81 6.96
C LEU A 244 -10.01 -5.89 5.90
N LYS A 245 -10.73 -7.01 5.98
CA LYS A 245 -10.80 -8.01 4.90
C LYS A 245 -11.74 -7.56 3.78
N VAL A 246 -12.91 -7.00 4.13
CA VAL A 246 -13.94 -6.62 3.15
C VAL A 246 -13.71 -5.23 2.55
N LEU A 247 -13.16 -4.30 3.35
CA LEU A 247 -12.91 -2.90 2.98
C LEU A 247 -14.14 -2.21 2.34
N PRO A 248 -15.25 -2.01 3.08
CA PRO A 248 -16.46 -1.42 2.54
C PRO A 248 -16.21 -0.02 1.97
N ARG A 249 -16.42 0.18 0.68
CA ARG A 249 -16.02 1.39 -0.03
C ARG A 249 -16.98 1.75 -1.15
N LEU A 250 -17.02 3.02 -1.50
CA LEU A 250 -17.72 3.47 -2.71
C LEU A 250 -16.93 3.12 -3.96
N PRO A 251 -17.61 2.92 -5.11
CA PRO A 251 -16.96 2.91 -6.40
C PRO A 251 -16.16 4.20 -6.62
N GLU A 252 -15.04 4.10 -7.31
CA GLU A 252 -14.12 5.23 -7.52
C GLU A 252 -14.82 6.47 -8.06
N LYS A 253 -15.63 6.30 -9.11
CA LYS A 253 -16.42 7.38 -9.73
C LYS A 253 -17.28 8.12 -8.68
N GLU A 254 -17.94 7.38 -7.80
CA GLU A 254 -18.80 7.95 -6.76
C GLU A 254 -18.00 8.71 -5.69
N LEU A 255 -16.75 8.34 -5.41
CA LEU A 255 -15.88 9.09 -4.48
C LEU A 255 -15.62 10.51 -4.99
N TYR A 256 -15.23 10.62 -6.26
CA TYR A 256 -14.91 11.90 -6.89
C TYR A 256 -16.16 12.79 -7.03
N GLU A 257 -17.29 12.18 -7.37
CA GLU A 257 -18.58 12.86 -7.52
C GLU A 257 -19.30 13.17 -6.20
N PHE A 258 -18.80 12.68 -5.05
CA PHE A 258 -19.46 12.81 -3.74
C PHE A 258 -19.70 14.28 -3.31
N LYS A 259 -20.84 14.86 -3.71
CA LYS A 259 -21.28 16.23 -3.43
C LYS A 259 -22.74 16.24 -2.96
N GLY A 260 -23.14 17.31 -2.24
CA GLY A 260 -24.56 17.65 -2.01
C GLY A 260 -25.48 16.53 -1.51
N ASP A 261 -26.67 16.40 -2.11
CA ASP A 261 -27.79 15.52 -1.71
C ASP A 261 -27.72 14.07 -2.22
N SER A 262 -26.79 13.74 -3.12
CA SER A 262 -26.52 12.35 -3.58
C SER A 262 -26.10 11.41 -2.44
N LYS A 263 -25.76 12.00 -1.29
CA LYS A 263 -25.21 11.37 -0.08
C LYS A 263 -26.19 10.47 0.67
N LYS A 264 -27.49 10.77 0.71
CA LYS A 264 -28.45 9.98 1.52
C LYS A 264 -28.66 8.58 0.95
N LYS A 265 -28.78 8.46 -0.38
CA LYS A 265 -28.94 7.17 -1.06
C LYS A 265 -27.68 6.32 -0.91
N VAL A 266 -26.51 6.91 -1.19
CA VAL A 266 -25.20 6.25 -1.10
C VAL A 266 -24.87 5.80 0.33
N VAL A 267 -25.08 6.65 1.34
CA VAL A 267 -24.89 6.28 2.75
C VAL A 267 -25.91 5.22 3.19
N LYS A 268 -27.14 5.25 2.67
CA LYS A 268 -28.15 4.21 2.94
C LYS A 268 -27.75 2.87 2.31
N GLU A 269 -27.23 2.87 1.09
CA GLU A 269 -26.72 1.66 0.42
C GLU A 269 -25.47 1.11 1.10
N LEU A 270 -24.51 1.95 1.51
CA LEU A 270 -23.36 1.50 2.31
C LEU A 270 -23.78 0.95 3.67
N LYS A 271 -24.72 1.61 4.36
CA LYS A 271 -25.28 1.09 5.62
C LYS A 271 -26.06 -0.21 5.40
N LYS A 272 -26.74 -0.35 4.27
CA LYS A 272 -27.46 -1.56 3.90
C LYS A 272 -26.46 -2.67 3.57
N ALA A 273 -25.42 -2.42 2.79
CA ALA A 273 -24.32 -3.36 2.56
C ALA A 273 -23.69 -3.77 3.88
N TYR A 274 -23.35 -2.81 4.75
CA TYR A 274 -22.82 -3.10 6.09
C TYR A 274 -23.77 -3.98 6.91
N LYS A 275 -25.09 -3.72 6.89
CA LYS A 275 -26.10 -4.52 7.59
C LYS A 275 -26.35 -5.89 6.95
N THR A 276 -26.35 -5.98 5.63
CA THR A 276 -26.52 -7.24 4.90
C THR A 276 -25.35 -8.16 5.19
N VAL A 277 -24.14 -7.62 5.14
CA VAL A 277 -22.95 -8.44 5.39
C VAL A 277 -22.77 -8.74 6.89
N ALA A 278 -23.20 -7.85 7.78
CA ALA A 278 -23.35 -8.17 9.21
C ALA A 278 -24.41 -9.27 9.49
N LYS A 279 -25.43 -9.42 8.63
CA LYS A 279 -26.40 -10.52 8.70
C LYS A 279 -25.83 -11.82 8.16
N GLU A 280 -25.04 -11.79 7.08
CA GLU A 280 -24.32 -12.96 6.57
C GLU A 280 -23.33 -13.52 7.61
N ARG A 281 -22.67 -12.64 8.37
CA ARG A 281 -21.84 -13.02 9.53
C ARG A 281 -22.60 -13.76 10.64
N LYS A 282 -23.89 -13.49 10.86
CA LYS A 282 -24.69 -14.20 11.88
C LYS A 282 -25.17 -15.59 11.44
N LYS A 283 -25.01 -15.92 10.16
CA LYS A 283 -25.47 -17.18 9.56
C LYS A 283 -24.34 -18.18 9.32
N ALA A 284 -23.09 -17.73 9.29
CA ALA A 284 -21.88 -18.55 9.22
C ALA A 284 -21.39 -18.86 10.64
#